data_AF-A0A9E2QYY3-F1
#
_entry.id   AF-A0A9E2QYY3-F1
#
_cell.length_a   1.000
_cell.length_b   1.000
_cell.length_c   1.000
_cell.angle_alpha   90.00
_cell.angle_beta   90.00
_cell.angle_gamma   90.00
#
_symmetry.space_group_name_H-M   'P 1'
#
loop_
_entity.id
_entity.type
_entity.pdbx_description
1 polymer ?
#
loop_
_entity_poly.entity_id
_entity_poly.type
_entity_poly.pdbx_seq_one_letter_code
_entity_poly.pdbx_strand_id
1 'polypeptide(L)'
;GTSVLAETPEIYGAEHLLTRRAVSRAVGEKLVALIRWWEAHARQFHATIDNNPSFGNKEGGLTTIYEKSLGAVAKGGQSPLAAVYQYAEPIATSGFGFMDTPGYDPVSMTGLVAGGCNLGVFTTGRGSVYGCKPAPCLKVATNTPLFNWMPEDMDLNAGTVLDGTETIQQVGRRIFERMLAVASGEKTKSELAGIGDEEFAPWMLGPTL
;
A
#
# COMPACT_ATOMS: atom_id res chain seq x y z
N GLY A 1 -9.93 -13.68 -7.65
CA GLY A 1 -8.92 -12.63 -7.86
C GLY A 1 -7.89 -12.69 -6.77
N THR A 2 -6.76 -12.03 -6.96
CA THR A 2 -5.67 -11.93 -5.98
C THR A 2 -5.53 -10.48 -5.57
N SER A 3 -5.45 -10.21 -4.27
CA SER A 3 -5.13 -8.89 -3.73
C SER A 3 -3.83 -8.99 -2.95
N VAL A 4 -2.98 -7.95 -3.05
CA VAL A 4 -1.69 -7.93 -2.36
C VAL A 4 -1.55 -6.62 -1.60
N LEU A 5 -1.23 -6.73 -0.31
CA LEU A 5 -0.78 -5.61 0.52
C LEU A 5 0.76 -5.64 0.55
N ALA A 6 1.40 -4.48 0.70
CA ALA A 6 2.85 -4.37 0.74
C ALA A 6 3.29 -3.48 1.91
N GLU A 7 4.55 -3.03 1.87
CA GLU A 7 5.17 -2.10 2.82
C GLU A 7 5.41 -2.74 4.19
N THR A 8 6.40 -3.62 4.29
CA THR A 8 6.73 -4.33 5.54
C THR A 8 7.02 -3.39 6.72
N PRO A 9 7.75 -2.27 6.56
CA PRO A 9 7.94 -1.32 7.65
C PRO A 9 6.65 -0.66 8.14
N GLU A 10 5.61 -0.59 7.31
CA GLU A 10 4.33 0.05 7.63
C GLU A 10 3.40 -0.84 8.44
N ILE A 11 3.72 -2.12 8.64
CA ILE A 11 2.92 -3.02 9.48
C ILE A 11 3.61 -3.36 10.81
N TYR A 12 4.76 -2.74 11.09
CA TYR A 12 5.57 -3.03 12.27
C TYR A 12 4.77 -2.79 13.56
N GLY A 13 4.72 -3.82 14.41
CA GLY A 13 3.93 -3.85 15.65
C GLY A 13 2.46 -4.23 15.47
N ALA A 14 1.95 -4.30 14.24
CA ALA A 14 0.60 -4.77 13.91
C ALA A 14 0.60 -6.09 13.12
N GLU A 15 1.77 -6.68 12.84
CA GLU A 15 1.92 -7.90 12.04
C GLU A 15 1.15 -9.09 12.64
N HIS A 16 0.95 -9.08 13.96
CA HIS A 16 0.17 -10.10 14.67
C HIS A 16 -1.30 -10.18 14.21
N LEU A 17 -1.86 -9.10 13.68
CA LEU A 17 -3.21 -9.10 13.10
C LEU A 17 -3.26 -9.86 11.77
N LEU A 18 -2.16 -9.87 11.01
CA LEU A 18 -2.02 -10.63 9.77
C LEU A 18 -1.65 -12.09 10.06
N THR A 19 -0.73 -12.36 10.99
CA THR A 19 -0.31 -13.74 11.31
C THR A 19 -1.41 -14.55 11.97
N ARG A 20 -2.28 -13.93 12.79
CA ARG A 20 -3.45 -14.61 13.40
C ARG A 20 -4.44 -15.19 12.40
N ARG A 21 -4.45 -14.66 11.17
CA ARG A 21 -5.31 -15.12 10.07
C ARG A 21 -4.54 -15.76 8.93
N ALA A 22 -3.28 -16.14 9.15
CA ALA A 22 -2.50 -16.87 8.16
C ALA A 22 -3.08 -18.27 7.95
N VAL A 23 -3.14 -18.71 6.69
CA VAL A 23 -3.69 -20.04 6.33
C VAL A 23 -2.84 -21.20 6.86
N SER A 24 -1.60 -20.93 7.24
CA SER A 24 -0.73 -21.89 7.89
C SER A 24 0.31 -21.19 8.77
N ARG A 25 0.90 -21.95 9.70
CA ARG A 25 2.02 -21.47 10.51
C ARG A 25 3.20 -21.02 9.64
N ALA A 26 3.51 -21.75 8.57
CA ALA A 26 4.60 -21.43 7.67
C ALA A 26 4.42 -20.05 6.99
N VAL A 27 3.19 -19.70 6.60
CA VAL A 27 2.88 -18.37 6.03
C VAL A 27 3.05 -17.27 7.07
N GLY A 28 2.57 -17.49 8.31
CA GLY A 28 2.77 -16.53 9.40
C GLY A 28 4.24 -16.32 9.78
N GLU A 29 5.02 -17.41 9.83
CA GLU A 29 6.46 -17.36 10.14
C GLU A 29 7.26 -16.65 9.05
N LYS A 30 6.88 -16.78 7.77
CA LYS A 30 7.48 -15.98 6.69
C LYS A 30 7.33 -14.49 6.94
N LEU A 31 6.13 -14.01 7.31
CA LEU A 31 5.90 -12.59 7.59
C LEU A 31 6.76 -12.10 8.78
N VAL A 32 6.80 -12.87 9.86
CA VAL A 32 7.61 -12.53 11.05
C VAL A 32 9.11 -12.51 10.71
N ALA A 33 9.57 -13.40 9.83
CA ALA A 33 10.96 -13.40 9.38
C ALA A 33 11.32 -12.12 8.61
N LEU A 34 10.42 -11.58 7.80
CA LEU A 34 10.62 -10.30 7.10
C LEU A 34 10.76 -9.14 8.09
N ILE A 35 9.90 -9.07 9.12
CA ILE A 35 10.00 -8.03 10.15
C ILE A 35 11.38 -8.06 10.83
N ARG A 36 11.85 -9.24 11.22
CA ARG A 36 13.18 -9.41 11.81
C ARG A 36 14.31 -9.02 10.86
N TRP A 37 14.15 -9.32 9.56
CA TRP A 37 15.10 -8.91 8.54
C TRP A 37 15.17 -7.38 8.45
N TRP A 38 14.02 -6.70 8.43
CA TRP A 38 13.95 -5.23 8.41
C TRP A 38 14.53 -4.58 9.67
N GLU A 39 14.31 -5.16 10.85
CA GLU A 39 14.97 -4.71 12.09
C GLU A 39 16.49 -4.78 11.97
N ALA A 40 17.01 -5.90 11.46
CA ALA A 40 18.45 -6.09 11.25
C ALA A 40 19.01 -5.13 10.19
N HIS A 41 18.27 -4.95 9.08
CA HIS A 41 18.64 -4.04 8.00
C HIS A 41 18.70 -2.59 8.50
N ALA A 42 17.68 -2.10 9.20
CA ALA A 42 17.68 -0.75 9.76
C ALA A 42 18.88 -0.52 10.70
N ARG A 43 19.20 -1.50 11.56
CA ARG A 43 20.34 -1.42 12.50
C ARG A 43 21.68 -1.28 11.79
N GLN A 44 21.87 -1.86 10.60
CA GLN A 44 23.10 -1.70 9.82
C GLN A 44 23.37 -0.25 9.42
N PHE A 45 22.32 0.57 9.32
CA PHE A 45 22.40 1.99 9.00
C PHE A 45 22.20 2.91 10.22
N HIS A 46 22.36 2.37 11.43
CA HIS A 46 22.12 3.09 12.69
C HIS A 46 20.71 3.69 12.79
N ALA A 47 19.74 3.07 12.12
CA ALA A 47 18.33 3.43 12.13
C ALA A 47 17.49 2.37 12.84
N THR A 48 16.25 2.73 13.14
CA THR A 48 15.25 1.83 13.71
C THR A 48 13.97 1.90 12.87
N ILE A 49 13.29 0.77 12.74
CA ILE A 49 12.04 0.68 11.98
C ILE A 49 10.88 1.44 12.66
N ASP A 50 10.99 1.69 13.97
CA ASP A 50 10.04 2.47 14.75
C ASP A 50 10.15 4.00 14.53
N ASN A 51 11.16 4.47 13.79
CA ASN A 51 11.35 5.90 13.49
C ASN A 51 10.35 6.43 12.42
N ASN A 52 9.39 5.60 12.04
CA ASN A 52 8.21 5.95 11.25
C ASN A 52 7.06 6.15 12.28
N PRO A 53 6.47 7.35 12.45
CA PRO A 53 5.87 8.11 11.38
C PRO A 53 6.76 9.25 10.88
N SER A 54 6.64 9.57 9.58
CA SER A 54 7.25 10.78 8.99
C SER A 54 6.74 12.07 9.66
N PHE A 55 7.45 13.19 9.51
CA PHE A 55 7.01 14.50 10.04
C PHE A 55 5.56 14.81 9.62
N GLY A 56 5.23 14.56 8.35
CA GLY A 56 3.88 14.80 7.86
C GLY A 56 2.81 13.86 8.44
N ASN A 57 3.18 12.65 8.86
CA ASN A 57 2.26 11.77 9.56
C ASN A 57 2.03 12.23 11.01
N LYS A 58 3.06 12.76 11.68
CA LYS A 58 2.97 13.32 13.04
C LYS A 58 2.06 14.55 13.09
N GLU A 59 2.21 15.48 12.15
CA GLU A 59 1.26 16.60 12.00
C GLU A 59 -0.17 16.14 11.72
N GLY A 60 -0.31 15.01 11.00
CA GLY A 60 -1.60 14.39 10.70
C GLY A 60 -2.23 13.63 11.87
N GLY A 61 -1.62 13.69 13.07
CA GLY A 61 -2.18 13.11 14.31
C GLY A 61 -1.69 11.71 14.65
N LEU A 62 -0.78 11.11 13.88
CA LEU A 62 -0.19 9.80 14.21
C LEU A 62 0.98 10.00 15.18
N THR A 63 0.81 9.54 16.42
CA THR A 63 1.77 9.75 17.50
C THR A 63 2.79 8.60 17.60
N THR A 64 2.41 7.40 17.16
CA THR A 64 3.26 6.21 17.19
C THR A 64 3.25 5.43 15.88
N ILE A 65 4.30 4.62 15.65
CA ILE A 65 4.30 3.64 14.54
C ILE A 65 3.09 2.71 14.63
N TYR A 66 2.70 2.30 15.83
CA TYR A 66 1.62 1.34 16.04
C TYR A 66 0.28 1.84 15.51
N GLU A 67 -0.06 3.11 15.74
CA GLU A 67 -1.28 3.73 15.21
C GLU A 67 -1.29 3.73 13.68
N LYS A 68 -0.15 4.03 13.06
CA LYS A 68 0.01 3.98 11.60
C LYS A 68 -0.16 2.55 11.09
N SER A 69 0.47 1.60 11.76
CA SER A 69 0.44 0.19 11.38
C SER A 69 -0.95 -0.43 11.45
N LEU A 70 -1.78 -0.02 12.42
CA LEU A 70 -3.18 -0.45 12.49
C LEU A 70 -3.97 0.00 11.25
N GLY A 71 -3.77 1.25 10.81
CA GLY A 71 -4.36 1.76 9.57
C GLY A 71 -3.83 1.05 8.33
N ALA A 72 -2.54 0.77 8.26
CA ALA A 72 -1.94 0.05 7.14
C ALA A 72 -2.49 -1.39 7.00
N VAL A 73 -2.58 -2.12 8.11
CA VAL A 73 -3.12 -3.49 8.13
C VAL A 73 -4.61 -3.53 7.75
N ALA A 74 -5.38 -2.49 8.08
CA ALA A 74 -6.80 -2.42 7.73
C ALA A 74 -7.06 -2.51 6.22
N LYS A 75 -6.11 -2.05 5.39
CA LYS A 75 -6.18 -2.16 3.91
C LYS A 75 -6.23 -3.62 3.44
N GLY A 76 -5.68 -4.55 4.21
CA GLY A 76 -5.74 -5.99 3.94
C GLY A 76 -7.12 -6.63 4.17
N GLY A 77 -8.12 -5.86 4.61
CA GLY A 77 -9.49 -6.35 4.81
C GLY A 77 -9.58 -7.41 5.92
N GLN A 78 -10.42 -8.43 5.71
CA GLN A 78 -10.65 -9.54 6.66
C GLN A 78 -10.28 -10.92 6.08
N SER A 79 -9.79 -10.97 4.84
CA SER A 79 -9.44 -12.24 4.18
C SER A 79 -8.25 -12.94 4.86
N PRO A 80 -8.20 -14.29 4.84
CA PRO A 80 -7.05 -15.04 5.33
C PRO A 80 -5.78 -14.67 4.56
N LEU A 81 -4.65 -14.54 5.26
CA LEU A 81 -3.34 -14.33 4.63
C LEU A 81 -2.89 -15.65 3.99
N ALA A 82 -2.99 -15.72 2.66
CA ALA A 82 -2.75 -16.92 1.87
C ALA A 82 -1.27 -17.12 1.52
N ALA A 83 -0.53 -16.04 1.28
CA ALA A 83 0.87 -16.09 0.88
C ALA A 83 1.65 -14.84 1.33
N VAL A 84 2.95 -15.02 1.52
CA VAL A 84 3.92 -13.95 1.78
C VAL A 84 5.02 -14.09 0.73
N TYR A 85 5.31 -13.01 0.04
CA TYR A 85 6.21 -12.92 -1.12
C TYR A 85 7.40 -12.00 -0.79
N GLN A 86 8.56 -12.31 -1.35
CA GLN A 86 9.71 -11.39 -1.40
C GLN A 86 9.46 -10.27 -2.42
N TYR A 87 10.28 -9.23 -2.38
CA TYR A 87 10.22 -8.13 -3.35
C TYR A 87 10.24 -8.65 -4.79
N ALA A 88 9.22 -8.27 -5.57
CA ALA A 88 9.04 -8.69 -6.97
C ALA A 88 8.94 -10.22 -7.22
N GLU A 89 8.71 -11.03 -6.18
CA GLU A 89 8.47 -12.46 -6.35
C GLU A 89 7.16 -12.68 -7.14
N PRO A 90 7.13 -13.58 -8.14
CA PRO A 90 5.92 -13.86 -8.91
C PRO A 90 4.74 -14.30 -8.04
N ILE A 91 3.63 -13.58 -8.15
CA ILE A 91 2.41 -13.85 -7.38
C ILE A 91 1.68 -15.05 -7.99
N ALA A 92 1.76 -16.20 -7.32
CA ALA A 92 1.18 -17.47 -7.80
C ALA A 92 -0.07 -17.94 -7.04
N THR A 93 -0.30 -17.43 -5.83
CA THR A 93 -1.41 -17.88 -4.96
C THR A 93 -2.63 -16.97 -5.09
N SER A 94 -3.81 -17.57 -5.28
CA SER A 94 -5.09 -16.85 -5.24
C SER A 94 -5.47 -16.43 -3.81
N GLY A 95 -6.14 -15.29 -3.68
CA GLY A 95 -6.59 -14.75 -2.39
C GLY A 95 -5.78 -13.53 -1.94
N PHE A 96 -5.66 -13.34 -0.62
CA PHE A 96 -4.93 -12.22 -0.05
C PHE A 96 -3.47 -12.58 0.20
N GLY A 97 -2.55 -11.88 -0.47
CA GLY A 97 -1.11 -11.99 -0.30
C GLY A 97 -0.51 -10.76 0.37
N PHE A 98 0.71 -10.93 0.88
CA PHE A 98 1.54 -9.83 1.35
C PHE A 98 2.88 -9.87 0.61
N MET A 99 3.37 -8.74 0.10
CA MET A 99 4.68 -8.65 -0.55
C MET A 99 5.64 -7.78 0.27
N ASP A 100 6.85 -8.29 0.46
CA ASP A 100 7.92 -7.53 1.10
C ASP A 100 8.37 -6.37 0.21
N THR A 101 8.04 -5.15 0.64
CA THR A 101 8.52 -3.94 -0.03
C THR A 101 8.91 -2.86 0.98
N PRO A 102 9.77 -1.91 0.60
CA PRO A 102 9.98 -0.68 1.36
C PRO A 102 8.72 0.20 1.41
N GLY A 103 8.65 1.14 2.35
CA GLY A 103 7.56 2.12 2.45
C GLY A 103 7.70 3.34 1.54
N TYR A 104 8.66 3.36 0.61
CA TYR A 104 8.77 4.43 -0.38
C TYR A 104 7.93 4.10 -1.61
N ASP A 105 6.89 4.90 -1.86
CA ASP A 105 5.81 4.63 -2.82
C ASP A 105 6.29 4.06 -4.17
N PRO A 106 7.25 4.69 -4.89
CA PRO A 106 7.61 4.24 -6.23
C PRO A 106 8.31 2.89 -6.21
N VAL A 107 9.13 2.65 -5.18
CA VAL A 107 9.84 1.38 -4.98
C VAL A 107 8.88 0.28 -4.57
N SER A 108 7.92 0.59 -3.70
CA SER A 108 6.90 -0.34 -3.23
C SER A 108 6.02 -0.83 -4.38
N MET A 109 5.47 0.12 -5.15
CA MET A 109 4.61 -0.17 -6.28
C MET A 109 5.35 -0.88 -7.41
N THR A 110 6.63 -0.56 -7.64
CA THR A 110 7.48 -1.28 -8.59
C THR A 110 7.58 -2.77 -8.24
N GLY A 111 7.76 -3.11 -6.96
CA GLY A 111 7.79 -4.50 -6.50
C GLY A 111 6.47 -5.22 -6.79
N LEU A 112 5.34 -4.60 -6.46
CA LEU A 112 4.01 -5.16 -6.71
C LEU A 112 3.75 -5.42 -8.19
N VAL A 113 4.04 -4.43 -9.05
CA VAL A 113 3.88 -4.55 -10.50
C VAL A 113 4.80 -5.64 -11.05
N ALA A 114 6.07 -5.66 -10.64
CA ALA A 114 7.04 -6.67 -11.08
C ALA A 114 6.64 -8.09 -10.64
N GLY A 115 5.97 -8.24 -9.49
CA GLY A 115 5.40 -9.51 -9.04
C GLY A 115 4.13 -9.93 -9.78
N GLY A 116 3.53 -9.05 -10.61
CA GLY A 116 2.39 -9.36 -11.48
C GLY A 116 1.08 -8.63 -11.13
N CYS A 117 1.08 -7.67 -10.21
CA CYS A 117 -0.10 -6.82 -10.00
C CYS A 117 -0.35 -5.94 -11.25
N ASN A 118 -1.59 -5.93 -11.73
CA ASN A 118 -2.00 -5.22 -12.95
C ASN A 118 -2.91 -4.01 -12.69
N LEU A 119 -3.22 -3.73 -11.43
CA LEU A 119 -3.96 -2.54 -10.98
C LEU A 119 -3.54 -2.21 -9.55
N GLY A 120 -3.22 -0.95 -9.30
CA GLY A 120 -2.92 -0.42 -7.96
C GLY A 120 -4.06 0.41 -7.41
N VAL A 121 -4.33 0.30 -6.10
CA VAL A 121 -5.16 1.26 -5.36
C VAL A 121 -4.25 1.97 -4.36
N PHE A 122 -4.07 3.27 -4.56
CA PHE A 122 -3.13 4.07 -3.79
C PHE A 122 -3.88 5.10 -2.95
N THR A 123 -3.84 4.94 -1.62
CA THR A 123 -4.53 5.84 -0.69
C THR A 123 -3.60 6.95 -0.24
N THR A 124 -4.03 8.21 -0.28
CA THR A 124 -3.24 9.34 0.22
C THR A 124 -4.07 10.33 1.00
N GLY A 125 -3.51 10.83 2.11
CA GLY A 125 -4.10 11.90 2.92
C GLY A 125 -3.40 13.25 2.78
N ARG A 126 -2.25 13.29 2.10
CA ARG A 126 -1.42 14.50 1.93
C ARG A 126 -1.16 14.88 0.46
N GLY A 127 -1.80 14.18 -0.49
CA GLY A 127 -1.70 14.53 -1.91
C GLY A 127 -0.43 14.06 -2.59
N SER A 128 -0.01 12.81 -2.34
CA SER A 128 1.03 12.20 -3.17
C SER A 128 0.54 12.13 -4.62
N VAL A 129 1.32 12.71 -5.53
CA VAL A 129 1.02 12.78 -6.97
C VAL A 129 1.48 11.54 -7.73
N TYR A 130 1.78 10.45 -7.02
CA TYR A 130 2.26 9.20 -7.59
C TYR A 130 1.43 8.75 -8.80
N GLY A 131 2.10 8.32 -9.86
CA GLY A 131 1.50 7.70 -11.04
C GLY A 131 2.28 6.45 -11.41
N CYS A 132 1.66 5.51 -12.10
CA CYS A 132 2.33 4.28 -12.51
C CYS A 132 1.95 3.98 -13.96
N LYS A 133 2.91 4.06 -14.89
CA LYS A 133 2.66 3.72 -16.29
C LYS A 133 2.60 2.22 -16.58
N PRO A 134 3.42 1.37 -15.94
CA PRO A 134 3.35 -0.08 -16.17
C PRO A 134 2.01 -0.72 -15.79
N ALA A 135 1.27 -0.14 -14.84
CA ALA A 135 -0.07 -0.60 -14.45
C ALA A 135 -0.90 0.58 -13.94
N PRO A 136 -2.21 0.66 -14.26
CA PRO A 136 -3.06 1.75 -13.81
C PRO A 136 -3.09 1.83 -12.28
N CYS A 137 -3.01 3.06 -11.76
CA CYS A 137 -2.99 3.34 -10.34
C CYS A 137 -4.14 4.29 -9.97
N LEU A 138 -5.11 3.76 -9.24
CA LEU A 138 -6.29 4.47 -8.78
C LEU A 138 -5.97 5.19 -7.48
N LYS A 139 -5.97 6.53 -7.51
CA LYS A 139 -5.69 7.37 -6.34
C LYS A 139 -6.95 7.67 -5.55
N VAL A 140 -6.91 7.33 -4.26
CA VAL A 140 -8.02 7.51 -3.32
C VAL A 140 -7.63 8.52 -2.25
N ALA A 141 -8.29 9.68 -2.25
CA ALA A 141 -8.14 10.67 -1.21
C ALA A 141 -8.79 10.18 0.09
N THR A 142 -8.09 10.26 1.22
CA THR A 142 -8.63 9.86 2.53
C THR A 142 -9.51 10.92 3.19
N ASN A 143 -9.54 12.13 2.66
CA ASN A 143 -10.37 13.23 3.16
C ASN A 143 -10.91 14.12 2.02
N THR A 144 -12.10 14.66 2.21
CA THR A 144 -12.82 15.47 1.22
C THR A 144 -12.09 16.78 0.86
N PRO A 145 -11.46 17.51 1.80
CA PRO A 145 -10.66 18.68 1.46
C PRO A 145 -9.56 18.41 0.43
N LEU A 146 -8.79 17.33 0.62
CA LEU A 146 -7.76 16.91 -0.34
C LEU A 146 -8.36 16.61 -1.72
N PHE A 147 -9.46 15.86 -1.77
CA PHE A 147 -10.12 15.53 -3.03
C PHE A 147 -10.53 16.79 -3.81
N ASN A 148 -11.12 17.76 -3.11
CA ASN A 148 -11.55 19.02 -3.72
C ASN A 148 -10.38 19.92 -4.13
N TRP A 149 -9.23 19.80 -3.44
CA TRP A 149 -8.03 20.57 -3.76
C TRP A 149 -7.26 20.00 -4.95
N MET A 150 -7.29 18.68 -5.15
CA MET A 150 -6.57 17.98 -6.22
C MET A 150 -7.51 17.18 -7.16
N PRO A 151 -8.53 17.81 -7.78
CA PRO A 151 -9.54 17.11 -8.59
C PRO A 151 -8.99 16.56 -9.91
N GLU A 152 -7.82 17.04 -10.33
CA GLU A 152 -7.11 16.54 -11.51
C GLU A 152 -6.26 15.31 -11.20
N ASP A 153 -6.01 15.01 -9.93
CA ASP A 153 -5.10 13.95 -9.50
C ASP A 153 -5.82 12.79 -8.77
N MET A 154 -6.87 13.10 -7.99
CA MET A 154 -7.61 12.11 -7.20
C MET A 154 -8.73 11.46 -8.01
N ASP A 155 -8.74 10.13 -8.10
CA ASP A 155 -9.79 9.37 -8.79
C ASP A 155 -11.05 9.21 -7.92
N LEU A 156 -10.89 9.05 -6.60
CA LEU A 156 -11.99 8.84 -5.67
C LEU A 156 -11.81 9.60 -4.35
N ASN A 157 -12.92 10.06 -3.79
CA ASN A 157 -13.00 10.61 -2.43
C ASN A 157 -13.49 9.54 -1.44
N ALA A 158 -12.64 9.07 -0.52
CA ALA A 158 -13.05 8.23 0.62
C ALA A 158 -13.34 9.05 1.90
N GLY A 159 -13.11 10.37 1.87
CA GLY A 159 -13.41 11.30 2.96
C GLY A 159 -14.90 11.41 3.28
N THR A 160 -15.77 10.99 2.36
CA THR A 160 -17.23 10.94 2.57
C THR A 160 -17.64 10.05 3.75
N VAL A 161 -16.78 9.10 4.15
CA VAL A 161 -16.95 8.32 5.39
C VAL A 161 -16.83 9.22 6.63
N LEU A 162 -15.83 10.10 6.66
CA LEU A 162 -15.62 11.04 7.76
C LEU A 162 -16.70 12.14 7.76
N ASP A 163 -17.19 12.52 6.59
CA ASP A 163 -18.30 13.48 6.45
C ASP A 163 -19.66 12.88 6.86
N GLY A 164 -19.74 11.56 7.10
CA GLY A 164 -20.97 10.86 7.48
C GLY A 164 -21.99 10.70 6.34
N THR A 165 -21.57 10.91 5.09
CA THR A 165 -22.45 10.86 3.90
C THR A 165 -22.49 9.48 3.25
N GLU A 166 -21.43 8.68 3.44
CA GLU A 166 -21.35 7.29 3.01
C GLU A 166 -20.78 6.40 4.13
N THR A 167 -21.18 5.14 4.15
CA THR A 167 -20.58 4.10 4.99
C THR A 167 -19.30 3.54 4.36
N ILE A 168 -18.47 2.88 5.17
CA ILE A 168 -17.28 2.15 4.69
C ILE A 168 -17.66 1.14 3.59
N GLN A 169 -18.81 0.48 3.73
CA GLN A 169 -19.28 -0.52 2.75
C GLN A 169 -19.68 0.13 1.42
N GLN A 170 -20.31 1.30 1.45
CA GLN A 170 -20.66 2.07 0.23
C GLN A 170 -19.40 2.55 -0.49
N VAL A 171 -18.45 3.15 0.22
CA VAL A 171 -17.18 3.58 -0.37
C VAL A 171 -16.36 2.38 -0.88
N GLY A 172 -16.33 1.27 -0.14
CA GLY A 172 -15.67 0.04 -0.59
C GLY A 172 -16.29 -0.53 -1.88
N ARG A 173 -17.62 -0.50 -2.00
CA ARG A 173 -18.33 -0.87 -3.24
C ARG A 173 -17.94 0.04 -4.39
N ARG A 174 -17.91 1.35 -4.18
CA ARG A 174 -17.53 2.34 -5.18
C ARG A 174 -16.08 2.19 -5.65
N ILE A 175 -15.14 1.93 -4.73
CA ILE A 175 -13.75 1.60 -5.07
C ILE A 175 -13.71 0.34 -5.94
N PHE A 176 -14.42 -0.72 -5.55
CA PHE A 176 -14.44 -1.97 -6.30
C PHE A 176 -15.01 -1.81 -7.71
N GLU A 177 -16.13 -1.09 -7.87
CA GLU A 177 -16.71 -0.78 -9.18
C GLU A 177 -15.76 0.02 -10.06
N ARG A 178 -15.06 1.00 -9.47
CA ARG A 178 -14.04 1.78 -10.17
C ARG A 178 -12.84 0.92 -10.59
N MET A 179 -12.39 -0.01 -9.74
CA MET A 179 -11.35 -0.97 -10.10
C MET A 179 -11.75 -1.80 -11.31
N LEU A 180 -13.02 -2.27 -11.39
CA LEU A 180 -13.52 -3.02 -12.53
C LEU A 180 -13.54 -2.18 -13.82
N ALA A 181 -14.00 -0.92 -13.73
CA ALA A 181 -14.02 -0.01 -14.87
C ALA A 181 -12.60 0.27 -15.40
N VAL A 182 -11.65 0.52 -14.50
CA VAL A 182 -10.24 0.74 -14.85
C VAL A 182 -9.61 -0.51 -15.46
N ALA A 183 -9.83 -1.67 -14.85
CA ALA A 183 -9.38 -2.95 -15.43
C ALA A 183 -10.01 -3.24 -16.80
N SER A 184 -11.16 -2.62 -17.11
CA SER A 184 -11.87 -2.71 -18.40
C SER A 184 -11.44 -1.63 -19.40
N GLY A 185 -10.48 -0.77 -19.06
CA GLY A 185 -9.89 0.23 -19.96
C GLY A 185 -10.26 1.68 -19.68
N GLU A 186 -11.01 1.98 -18.61
CA GLU A 186 -11.16 3.37 -18.15
C GLU A 186 -9.83 3.87 -17.60
N LYS A 187 -9.35 5.02 -18.08
CA LYS A 187 -8.08 5.60 -17.62
C LYS A 187 -8.21 6.27 -16.26
N THR A 188 -7.21 6.11 -15.41
CA THR A 188 -7.08 6.89 -14.17
C THR A 188 -6.65 8.33 -14.47
N LYS A 189 -6.80 9.20 -13.47
CA LYS A 189 -6.38 10.61 -13.55
C LYS A 189 -4.89 10.75 -13.88
N SER A 190 -4.03 9.94 -13.25
CA SER A 190 -2.59 9.94 -13.52
C SER A 190 -2.25 9.51 -14.96
N GLU A 191 -2.97 8.52 -15.51
CA GLU A 191 -2.81 8.12 -16.92
C GLU A 191 -3.25 9.22 -17.89
N LEU A 192 -4.36 9.92 -17.59
CA LEU A 192 -4.85 11.04 -18.41
C LEU A 192 -3.89 12.23 -18.38
N ALA A 193 -3.25 12.49 -17.24
CA ALA A 193 -2.25 13.53 -17.08
C ALA A 193 -0.86 13.14 -17.63
N GLY A 194 -0.66 11.87 -18.02
CA GLY A 194 0.62 11.37 -18.53
C GLY A 194 1.70 11.18 -17.45
N ILE A 195 1.32 11.13 -16.17
CA ILE A 195 2.22 10.99 -15.01
C ILE A 195 2.64 9.53 -14.81
N GLY A 196 3.90 9.30 -14.43
CA GLY A 196 4.40 7.98 -14.00
C GLY A 196 5.58 7.41 -14.79
N ASP A 197 6.24 8.20 -15.64
CA ASP A 197 7.48 7.78 -16.33
C ASP A 197 8.62 7.50 -15.34
N GLU A 198 8.83 8.43 -14.40
CA GLU A 198 9.95 8.41 -13.45
C GLU A 198 9.63 7.63 -12.16
N GLU A 199 8.50 6.93 -12.12
CA GLU A 199 7.93 6.31 -10.91
C GLU A 199 8.14 4.79 -10.87
N PHE A 200 8.75 4.21 -11.92
CA PHE A 200 9.20 2.82 -11.90
C PHE A 200 10.64 2.74 -11.36
N ALA A 201 10.77 2.50 -10.06
CA ALA A 201 12.03 2.52 -9.33
C ALA A 201 12.30 1.17 -8.65
N PRO A 202 13.21 0.32 -9.19
CA PRO A 202 13.59 -0.92 -8.53
C PRO A 202 14.25 -0.68 -7.17
N TRP A 203 14.03 -1.59 -6.22
CA TRP A 203 14.69 -1.50 -4.92
C TRP A 203 16.19 -1.81 -5.04
N MET A 204 17.03 -0.81 -4.78
CA MET A 204 18.47 -0.96 -4.67
C MET A 204 18.88 -1.32 -3.23
N LEU A 205 19.35 -2.54 -3.03
CA LEU A 205 19.89 -3.01 -1.75
C LEU A 205 21.41 -2.78 -1.69
N GLY A 206 21.84 -1.81 -0.89
CA GLY A 206 23.28 -1.57 -0.61
C GLY A 206 23.90 -0.38 -1.36
N PRO A 207 25.22 -0.20 -1.28
CA PRO A 207 25.91 0.89 -1.96
C PRO A 207 26.00 0.64 -3.47
N THR A 208 25.46 1.57 -4.25
CA THR A 208 25.75 1.68 -5.69
C THR A 208 27.15 2.28 -5.84
N LEU A 209 28.06 1.59 -6.54
CA LEU A 209 29.45 2.03 -6.77
C LEU A 209 29.53 3.31 -7.60
#